data_AF-A0A849UYZ7-F1
#
_entry.id   AF-A0A849UYZ7-F1
#
_cell.length_a   1.000
_cell.length_b   1.000
_cell.length_c   1.000
_cell.angle_alpha   90.00
_cell.angle_beta   90.00
_cell.angle_gamma   90.00
#
_symmetry.space_group_name_H-M   'P 1'
#
loop_
_entity.id
_entity.type
_entity.pdbx_description
1 polymer ?
#
loop_
_entity_poly.entity_id
_entity_poly.type
_entity_poly.pdbx_seq_one_letter_code
_entity_poly.pdbx_strand_id
1 'polypeptide(L)'
;MATKEEYLAKLKTQLDSWQVEVDSLQAKAEVATDELKVELDQQIADLKVKFAEGEGKLSELADATEEMWEDLKDDAEAVYGKLVAEYGDEVQEVVASAQSLFDKVKAIFK
;
A
#
# COMPACT_ATOMS: atom_id res chain seq x y z
N MET A 1 -16.27 7.73 -19.65
CA MET A 1 -16.10 6.70 -18.61
C MET A 1 -14.68 6.19 -18.74
N ALA A 2 -13.97 5.95 -17.64
CA ALA A 2 -12.66 5.32 -17.74
C ALA A 2 -12.84 3.91 -18.31
N THR A 3 -11.98 3.49 -19.23
CA THR A 3 -11.98 2.11 -19.71
C THR A 3 -11.47 1.17 -18.61
N LYS A 4 -11.75 -0.13 -18.74
CA LYS A 4 -11.17 -1.16 -17.88
C LYS A 4 -9.65 -0.99 -17.73
N GLU A 5 -8.96 -0.72 -18.84
CA GLU A 5 -7.52 -0.54 -18.88
C GLU A 5 -7.06 0.70 -18.10
N GLU A 6 -7.75 1.84 -18.25
CA GLU A 6 -7.45 3.06 -17.51
C GLU A 6 -7.65 2.86 -16.00
N TYR A 7 -8.70 2.13 -15.64
CA TYR A 7 -8.98 1.78 -14.24
C TYR A 7 -7.87 0.92 -13.64
N LEU A 8 -7.54 -0.21 -14.29
CA LEU A 8 -6.49 -1.13 -13.85
C LEU A 8 -5.12 -0.43 -13.77
N ALA A 9 -4.80 0.44 -14.73
CA ALA A 9 -3.55 1.20 -14.72
C ALA A 9 -3.46 2.15 -13.51
N LYS A 10 -4.56 2.84 -13.18
CA LYS A 10 -4.62 3.71 -12.00
C LYS A 10 -4.41 2.91 -10.72
N LEU A 11 -5.09 1.76 -10.59
CA LEU A 11 -4.96 0.91 -9.40
C LEU A 11 -3.54 0.38 -9.24
N LYS A 12 -2.96 -0.13 -10.33
CA LYS A 12 -1.59 -0.63 -10.35
C LYS A 12 -0.59 0.44 -9.93
N THR A 13 -0.74 1.66 -10.46
CA THR A 13 0.14 2.79 -10.12
C THR A 13 0.11 3.10 -8.62
N GLN A 14 -1.06 3.00 -8.00
CA GLN A 14 -1.22 3.29 -6.58
C GLN A 14 -0.59 2.19 -5.70
N LEU A 15 -0.80 0.92 -6.03
CA LEU A 15 -0.15 -0.22 -5.36
C LEU A 15 1.38 -0.16 -5.51
N ASP A 16 1.87 0.09 -6.73
CA ASP A 16 3.31 0.22 -7.00
C ASP A 16 3.93 1.37 -6.17
N SER A 17 3.20 2.48 -6.00
CA SER A 17 3.65 3.62 -5.17
C SER A 17 3.80 3.23 -3.71
N TRP A 18 2.83 2.54 -3.13
CA TRP A 18 2.92 2.11 -1.74
C TRP A 18 3.96 1.04 -1.51
N GLN A 19 4.17 0.15 -2.48
CA GLN A 19 5.24 -0.84 -2.42
C GLN A 19 6.61 -0.15 -2.29
N VAL A 20 6.85 0.91 -3.06
CA VAL A 20 8.08 1.71 -2.97
C VAL A 20 8.24 2.36 -1.58
N GLU A 21 7.16 2.88 -1.00
CA GLU A 21 7.21 3.48 0.35
C GLU A 21 7.53 2.43 1.42
N VAL A 22 6.89 1.26 1.35
CA VAL A 22 7.14 0.14 2.27
C VAL A 22 8.55 -0.41 2.13
N ASP A 23 9.07 -0.54 0.91
CA ASP A 23 10.47 -0.95 0.69
C ASP A 23 11.45 0.06 1.28
N SER A 24 11.14 1.36 1.20
CA SER A 24 11.93 2.40 1.84
C SER A 24 11.90 2.30 3.37
N LEU A 25 10.73 2.02 3.96
CA LEU A 25 10.60 1.79 5.39
C LEU A 25 11.40 0.57 5.85
N GLN A 26 11.35 -0.52 5.09
CA GLN A 26 12.08 -1.73 5.41
C GLN A 26 13.60 -1.49 5.39
N ALA A 27 14.11 -0.79 4.38
CA ALA A 27 15.52 -0.42 4.32
C ALA A 27 15.96 0.45 5.51
N LYS A 28 15.08 1.32 6.01
CA LYS A 28 15.35 2.13 7.21
C LYS A 28 15.26 1.31 8.50
N ALA A 29 14.33 0.35 8.58
CA ALA A 29 14.20 -0.57 9.71
C ALA A 29 15.47 -1.43 9.87
N GLU A 30 16.09 -1.86 8.77
CA GLU A 30 17.34 -2.62 8.78
C GLU A 30 18.53 -1.90 9.42
N VAL A 31 18.50 -0.55 9.46
CA VAL A 31 19.55 0.28 10.09
C VAL A 31 19.10 0.93 11.39
N ALA A 32 17.89 0.60 11.86
CA ALA A 32 17.31 1.10 13.10
C ALA A 32 17.81 0.33 14.33
N THR A 33 17.37 0.76 15.52
CA THR A 33 17.56 -0.01 16.76
C THR A 33 16.70 -1.28 16.74
N ASP A 34 17.09 -2.33 17.48
CA ASP A 34 16.37 -3.60 17.50
C ASP A 34 14.87 -3.44 17.85
N GLU A 35 14.56 -2.57 18.81
CA GLU A 35 13.17 -2.28 19.22
C GLU A 35 12.36 -1.64 18.08
N LEU A 36 12.94 -0.63 17.43
CA LEU A 36 12.29 0.07 16.32
C LEU A 36 12.18 -0.83 15.08
N LYS A 37 13.16 -1.71 14.85
CA LYS A 37 13.12 -2.69 13.78
C LYS A 37 11.94 -3.66 13.95
N VAL A 38 11.76 -4.22 15.15
CA VAL A 38 10.64 -5.15 15.43
C VAL A 38 9.28 -4.48 15.20
N GLU A 39 9.11 -3.24 15.68
CA GLU A 39 7.86 -2.49 15.50
C GLU A 39 7.58 -2.20 14.01
N LEU A 40 8.60 -1.75 13.27
CA LEU A 40 8.48 -1.47 11.85
C LEU A 40 8.24 -2.73 11.01
N ASP A 41 8.96 -3.82 11.28
CA ASP A 41 8.79 -5.09 10.56
C ASP A 41 7.36 -5.63 10.72
N GLN A 42 6.75 -5.46 11.89
CA GLN A 42 5.37 -5.88 12.14
C GLN A 42 4.37 -5.03 11.35
N GLN A 43 4.49 -3.70 11.39
CA GLN A 43 3.63 -2.80 10.61
C GLN A 43 3.80 -3.02 9.11
N ILE A 44 5.03 -3.24 8.63
CA ILE A 44 5.34 -3.56 7.24
C ILE A 44 4.71 -4.89 6.81
N ALA A 45 4.74 -5.91 7.66
CA ALA A 45 4.13 -7.21 7.36
C ALA A 45 2.61 -7.07 7.15
N ASP A 46 1.93 -6.32 8.02
CA ASP A 46 0.49 -6.08 7.91
C ASP A 46 0.13 -5.32 6.62
N LEU A 47 0.93 -4.33 6.23
CA LEU A 47 0.78 -3.60 4.97
C LEU A 47 0.97 -4.51 3.75
N LYS A 48 1.97 -5.40 3.77
CA LYS A 48 2.23 -6.34 2.67
C LYS A 48 1.09 -7.32 2.43
N VAL A 49 0.43 -7.80 3.48
CA VAL A 49 -0.74 -8.67 3.35
C VAL A 49 -1.85 -7.94 2.60
N LYS A 50 -2.13 -6.69 2.97
CA LYS A 50 -3.16 -5.85 2.34
C LYS A 50 -2.84 -5.55 0.87
N PHE A 51 -1.57 -5.31 0.53
CA PHE A 51 -1.17 -5.11 -0.86
C PHE A 51 -1.36 -6.38 -1.69
N ALA A 52 -0.98 -7.54 -1.17
CA ALA A 52 -1.20 -8.81 -1.85
C ALA A 52 -2.69 -9.10 -2.10
N GLU A 53 -3.56 -8.75 -1.15
CA GLU A 53 -5.02 -8.83 -1.36
C GLU A 53 -5.50 -7.87 -2.46
N GLY A 54 -4.98 -6.64 -2.48
CA GLY A 54 -5.26 -5.66 -3.53
C GLY A 54 -4.79 -6.10 -4.93
N GLU A 55 -3.58 -6.65 -5.02
CA GLU A 55 -3.01 -7.20 -6.26
C GLU A 55 -3.82 -8.41 -6.76
N GLY A 56 -4.25 -9.29 -5.86
CA GLY A 56 -5.11 -10.42 -6.21
C GLY A 56 -6.42 -9.97 -6.86
N LYS A 57 -7.10 -9.00 -6.24
CA LYS A 57 -8.33 -8.40 -6.80
C LYS A 57 -8.08 -7.71 -8.13
N LEU A 58 -6.96 -7.00 -8.27
CA LEU A 58 -6.57 -6.39 -9.54
C LEU A 58 -6.38 -7.43 -10.65
N SER A 59 -5.76 -8.57 -10.32
CA SER A 59 -5.59 -9.68 -11.26
C SER A 59 -6.93 -10.28 -11.69
N GLU A 60 -7.84 -10.51 -10.74
CA GLU A 60 -9.19 -11.01 -11.05
C GLU A 60 -9.95 -10.07 -12.00
N LEU A 61 -9.84 -8.75 -11.78
CA LEU A 61 -10.46 -7.75 -12.64
C LEU A 61 -9.76 -7.67 -14.01
N ALA A 62 -8.45 -7.84 -14.06
CA ALA A 62 -7.69 -7.89 -15.31
C ALA A 62 -8.13 -9.06 -16.19
N ASP A 63 -8.44 -10.21 -15.59
CA ASP A 63 -8.87 -11.43 -16.31
C ASP A 63 -10.36 -11.40 -16.73
N ALA A 64 -11.18 -10.51 -16.16
CA ALA A 64 -12.59 -10.38 -16.53
C ALA A 64 -12.78 -10.03 -18.01
N THR A 65 -13.85 -10.50 -18.66
CA THR A 65 -14.18 -10.02 -20.02
C THR A 65 -14.74 -8.59 -19.97
N GLU A 66 -14.81 -7.89 -21.10
CA GLU A 66 -15.41 -6.54 -21.16
C GLU A 66 -16.88 -6.54 -20.71
N GLU A 67 -17.61 -7.62 -20.98
CA GLU A 67 -19.00 -7.80 -20.54
C GLU A 67 -19.09 -7.98 -19.02
N MET A 68 -18.22 -8.82 -18.43
CA MET A 68 -18.15 -8.98 -16.98
C MET A 68 -17.66 -7.71 -16.27
N TRP A 69 -16.79 -6.95 -16.92
CA TRP A 69 -16.26 -5.69 -16.38
C TRP A 69 -17.37 -4.68 -16.11
N GLU A 70 -18.32 -4.50 -17.02
CA GLU A 70 -19.41 -3.53 -16.81
C GLU A 70 -20.28 -3.87 -15.59
N ASP A 71 -20.48 -5.16 -15.30
CA ASP A 71 -21.22 -5.61 -14.11
C ASP A 71 -20.38 -5.52 -12.82
N LEU A 72 -19.06 -5.73 -12.93
CA LEU A 72 -18.16 -5.81 -11.78
C LEU A 72 -17.52 -4.47 -11.42
N LYS A 73 -17.48 -3.47 -12.33
CA LYS A 73 -16.68 -2.25 -12.10
C LYS A 73 -17.13 -1.48 -10.88
N ASP A 74 -18.43 -1.40 -10.60
CA ASP A 74 -18.95 -0.60 -9.50
C ASP A 74 -18.61 -1.26 -8.14
N ASP A 75 -18.74 -2.58 -8.06
CA ASP A 75 -18.35 -3.36 -6.88
C ASP A 75 -16.83 -3.38 -6.69
N ALA A 76 -16.08 -3.50 -7.78
CA ALA A 76 -14.63 -3.40 -7.82
C ALA A 76 -14.15 -2.01 -7.36
N GLU A 77 -14.79 -0.95 -7.85
CA GLU A 77 -14.55 0.43 -7.46
C GLU A 77 -14.86 0.69 -5.99
N ALA A 78 -15.95 0.14 -5.47
CA ALA A 78 -16.29 0.26 -4.06
C ALA A 78 -15.29 -0.47 -3.16
N VAL A 79 -14.93 -1.70 -3.51
CA VAL A 79 -13.97 -2.51 -2.74
C VAL A 79 -12.58 -1.90 -2.81
N TYR A 80 -12.13 -1.48 -3.98
CA TYR A 80 -10.86 -0.78 -4.15
C TYR A 80 -10.85 0.57 -3.45
N GLY A 81 -11.90 1.37 -3.61
CA GLY A 81 -12.02 2.67 -2.95
C GLY A 81 -11.94 2.55 -1.45
N LYS A 82 -12.57 1.52 -0.87
CA LYS A 82 -12.43 1.19 0.55
C LYS A 82 -11.01 0.76 0.90
N LEU A 83 -10.43 -0.15 0.11
CA LEU A 83 -9.07 -0.64 0.27
C LEU A 83 -8.06 0.53 0.28
N VAL A 84 -8.25 1.48 -0.62
CA VAL A 84 -7.38 2.65 -0.76
C VAL A 84 -7.60 3.71 0.28
N ALA A 85 -8.85 3.96 0.67
CA ALA A 85 -9.13 4.90 1.75
C ALA A 85 -8.61 4.35 3.09
N GLU A 86 -8.94 3.10 3.42
CA GLU A 86 -8.60 2.50 4.71
C GLU A 86 -7.11 2.21 4.82
N TYR A 87 -6.49 1.61 3.79
CA TYR A 87 -5.08 1.24 3.86
C TYR A 87 -4.15 2.36 3.38
N GLY A 88 -4.60 3.27 2.51
CA GLY A 88 -3.80 4.44 2.12
C GLY A 88 -3.54 5.36 3.30
N ASP A 89 -4.55 5.61 4.14
CA ASP A 89 -4.41 6.39 5.37
C ASP A 89 -3.44 5.72 6.35
N GLU A 90 -3.54 4.40 6.51
CA GLU A 90 -2.67 3.63 7.40
C GLU A 90 -1.23 3.56 6.89
N VAL A 91 -1.01 3.38 5.59
CA VAL A 91 0.33 3.46 4.97
C VAL A 91 0.94 4.83 5.24
N GLN A 92 0.20 5.92 5.02
CA GLN A 92 0.69 7.26 5.28
C GLN A 92 0.98 7.50 6.76
N GLU A 93 0.15 6.98 7.66
CA GLU A 93 0.36 7.09 9.11
C GLU A 93 1.62 6.33 9.55
N VAL A 94 1.79 5.09 9.11
CA VAL A 94 2.98 4.25 9.39
C VAL A 94 4.24 4.94 8.85
N VAL A 95 4.19 5.43 7.60
CA VAL A 95 5.31 6.17 6.99
C VAL A 95 5.65 7.42 7.79
N ALA A 96 4.66 8.24 8.15
CA ALA A 96 4.86 9.48 8.90
C ALA A 96 5.38 9.22 10.33
N SER A 97 4.84 8.21 11.01
CA SER A 97 5.27 7.78 12.34
C SER A 97 6.74 7.34 12.31
N ALA A 98 7.10 6.46 11.38
CA ALA A 98 8.46 6.00 11.19
C ALA A 98 9.42 7.17 10.92
N GLN A 99 9.06 8.08 10.01
CA GLN A 99 9.86 9.28 9.72
C GLN A 99 10.10 10.13 10.98
N SER A 100 9.05 10.36 11.78
CA SER A 100 9.17 11.13 13.04
C SER A 100 10.12 10.47 14.03
N LEU A 101 10.06 9.14 14.16
CA LEU A 101 10.97 8.38 15.02
C LEU A 101 12.42 8.50 14.57
N PHE A 102 12.69 8.33 13.27
CA PHE A 102 14.03 8.50 12.72
C PHE A 102 14.58 9.93 12.94
N ASP A 103 13.76 10.96 12.77
CA ASP A 103 14.18 12.34 13.02
C ASP A 103 14.50 12.60 14.49
N LYS A 104 13.72 12.04 15.43
CA LYS A 104 14.01 12.10 16.87
C LYS A 104 15.33 11.42 17.21
N VAL A 105 15.58 10.22 16.68
CA VAL A 105 16.84 9.49 16.88
C VAL A 105 18.00 10.31 16.35
N LYS A 106 17.91 10.84 15.13
CA LYS A 106 18.93 11.68 14.52
C LYS A 106 19.22 12.95 15.32
N ALA A 107 18.20 13.55 15.95
CA ALA A 107 18.35 14.74 16.79
C ALA A 107 19.09 14.45 18.11
N ILE A 108 18.99 13.24 18.66
CA ILE A 108 19.73 12.84 19.88
C ILE A 108 21.23 12.72 19.61
N PHE A 109 21.62 12.33 18.40
CA PHE A 109 23.01 12.14 18.00
C PHE A 109 23.67 13.35 17.32
N LYS A 110 22.97 14.50 17.25
CA LYS A 110 23.46 15.75 16.65
C LYS A 110 23.95 16.74 17.70
#